data_AF-A0A2M8Y3Q6-F1
#
_entry.id   AF-A0A2M8Y3Q6-F1
#
_cell.length_a   1.000
_cell.length_b   1.000
_cell.length_c   1.000
_cell.angle_alpha   90.00
_cell.angle_beta   90.00
_cell.angle_gamma   90.00
#
_symmetry.space_group_name_H-M   'P 1'
#
loop_
_entity.id
_entity.type
_entity.pdbx_description
1 polymer ?
#
loop_
_entity_poly.entity_id
_entity_poly.type
_entity_poly.pdbx_seq_one_letter_code
_entity_poly.pdbx_strand_id
1 'polypeptide(L)'
;MNIIELFEELKIDKSNILLFSSEDVIRIEKQVNVEKRINPDIDVNVANSLILALKEYPQELYFVVSNRVLYNLFAKKNYSRHNFPSPQREHDAEKIQDFISQFLNDDLVLFFDQNLSQNKFDIISDIFDFKDCFPEDALFQLNKKLIGKIDFLLTNLSQNNFEAIMYVQHRSFYVLLSSFSSIEMDSKIRSLVNIVTDHYNANKLSDFFMICISAMSGYVAYDPSLTQVLVGNKETVFANSTNRESSGSSGLSARTIIFLVIAIIKILVLFSKCSNN
;
A
#
# COMPACT_ATOMS: atom_id res chain seq x y z
N MET A 1 4.73 -6.77 -21.95
CA MET A 1 6.10 -6.66 -21.42
C MET A 1 6.59 -5.24 -21.65
N ASN A 2 7.25 -4.60 -20.68
CA ASN A 2 7.82 -3.26 -20.80
C ASN A 2 9.35 -3.27 -21.02
N ILE A 3 9.96 -2.08 -21.18
CA ILE A 3 11.39 -1.98 -21.48
C ILE A 3 12.30 -2.49 -20.35
N ILE A 4 11.86 -2.42 -19.08
CA ILE A 4 12.64 -2.91 -17.92
C ILE A 4 12.53 -4.42 -17.80
N GLU A 5 11.36 -5.01 -18.08
CA GLU A 5 11.19 -6.46 -18.22
C GLU A 5 12.09 -7.01 -19.33
N LEU A 6 12.13 -6.36 -20.50
CA LEU A 6 13.02 -6.76 -21.59
C LEU A 6 14.51 -6.60 -21.23
N PHE A 7 14.86 -5.50 -20.57
CA PHE A 7 16.22 -5.28 -20.08
C PHE A 7 16.68 -6.43 -19.16
N GLU A 8 15.80 -6.88 -18.26
CA GLU A 8 16.06 -8.02 -17.37
C GLU A 8 16.15 -9.35 -18.13
N GLU A 9 15.24 -9.61 -19.06
CA GLU A 9 15.22 -10.85 -19.85
C GLU A 9 16.52 -11.03 -20.65
N LEU A 10 17.03 -9.93 -21.22
CA LEU A 10 18.29 -9.91 -21.97
C LEU A 10 19.53 -9.96 -21.10
N LYS A 11 19.37 -9.89 -19.77
CA LYS A 11 20.47 -9.89 -18.78
C LYS A 11 21.50 -8.79 -19.06
N ILE A 12 21.03 -7.61 -19.44
CA ILE A 12 21.90 -6.46 -19.70
C ILE A 12 22.55 -6.04 -18.37
N ASP A 13 23.86 -5.80 -18.41
CA ASP A 13 24.61 -5.43 -17.22
C ASP A 13 24.27 -4.00 -16.77
N LYS A 14 23.56 -3.91 -15.65
CA LYS A 14 23.13 -2.65 -15.00
C LYS A 14 24.32 -1.76 -14.64
N SER A 15 25.47 -2.34 -14.32
CA SER A 15 26.62 -1.59 -13.80
C SER A 15 27.33 -0.76 -14.88
N ASN A 16 27.15 -1.12 -16.15
CA ASN A 16 27.90 -0.56 -17.27
C ASN A 16 27.07 0.30 -18.22
N ILE A 17 25.78 0.54 -17.94
CA ILE A 17 24.87 1.30 -18.82
C ILE A 17 25.45 2.66 -19.20
N LEU A 18 26.00 3.38 -18.22
CA LEU A 18 26.57 4.72 -18.43
C LEU A 18 27.87 4.70 -19.27
N LEU A 19 28.45 3.53 -19.49
CA LEU A 19 29.71 3.32 -20.21
C LEU A 19 29.50 2.65 -21.57
N PHE A 20 28.26 2.37 -21.96
CA PHE A 20 27.99 1.71 -23.23
C PHE A 20 28.45 2.57 -24.41
N SER A 21 29.29 1.99 -25.25
CA SER A 21 29.65 2.55 -26.54
C SER A 21 28.53 2.31 -27.55
N SER A 22 28.59 3.01 -28.69
CA SER A 22 27.67 2.73 -29.79
C SER A 22 27.75 1.27 -30.28
N GLU A 23 28.92 0.64 -30.19
CA GLU A 23 29.08 -0.79 -30.53
C GLU A 23 28.35 -1.70 -29.55
N ASP A 24 28.37 -1.39 -28.25
CA ASP A 24 27.65 -2.16 -27.23
C ASP A 24 26.15 -2.08 -27.44
N VAL A 25 25.63 -0.88 -27.75
CA VAL A 25 24.22 -0.71 -28.08
C VAL A 25 23.84 -1.48 -29.35
N ILE A 26 24.70 -1.50 -30.39
CA ILE A 26 24.47 -2.30 -31.60
C ILE A 26 24.43 -3.81 -31.28
N ARG A 27 25.27 -4.28 -30.35
CA ARG A 27 25.24 -5.68 -29.90
C ARG A 27 23.93 -6.01 -29.19
N ILE A 28 23.46 -5.13 -28.30
CA ILE A 28 22.16 -5.28 -27.62
C ILE A 28 21.03 -5.26 -28.65
N GLU A 29 21.06 -4.36 -29.63
CA GLU A 29 20.08 -4.28 -30.73
C GLU A 29 20.02 -5.58 -31.54
N LYS A 30 21.16 -6.21 -31.83
CA LYS A 30 21.21 -7.54 -32.46
C LYS A 30 20.60 -8.62 -31.56
N GLN A 31 20.89 -8.59 -30.25
CA GLN A 31 20.35 -9.55 -29.28
C GLN A 31 18.82 -9.43 -29.17
N VAL A 32 18.30 -8.22 -29.04
CA VAL A 32 16.85 -7.93 -29.03
C VAL A 32 16.18 -8.48 -30.29
N ASN A 33 16.78 -8.28 -31.47
CA ASN A 33 16.23 -8.76 -32.74
C ASN A 33 16.21 -10.29 -32.85
N VAL A 34 17.16 -10.98 -32.21
CA VAL A 34 17.14 -12.44 -32.12
C VAL A 34 16.04 -12.89 -31.16
N GLU A 35 15.99 -12.30 -29.96
CA GLU A 35 15.03 -12.68 -28.92
C GLU A 35 13.58 -12.47 -29.37
N LYS A 36 13.30 -11.35 -30.05
CA LYS A 36 12.00 -11.05 -30.65
C LYS A 36 11.49 -12.12 -31.64
N ARG A 37 12.38 -12.88 -32.28
CA ARG A 37 11.98 -13.97 -33.19
C ARG A 37 11.54 -15.22 -32.45
N ILE A 38 11.97 -15.37 -31.20
CA ILE A 38 11.77 -16.56 -30.37
C ILE A 38 10.64 -16.30 -29.36
N ASN A 39 10.57 -15.10 -28.81
CA ASN A 39 9.60 -14.70 -27.81
C ASN A 39 8.55 -13.73 -28.41
N PRO A 40 7.29 -14.18 -28.58
CA PRO A 40 6.22 -13.37 -29.16
C PRO A 40 5.77 -12.21 -28.24
N ASP A 41 6.12 -12.22 -26.95
CA ASP A 41 5.79 -11.15 -26.01
C ASP A 41 6.64 -9.89 -26.23
N ILE A 42 7.70 -9.99 -27.02
CA ILE A 42 8.57 -8.88 -27.39
C ILE A 42 8.02 -8.19 -28.65
N ASP A 43 7.15 -7.23 -28.45
CA ASP A 43 6.70 -6.37 -29.55
C ASP A 43 7.83 -5.48 -30.08
N VAL A 44 7.75 -5.15 -31.37
CA VAL A 44 8.64 -4.23 -32.10
C VAL A 44 8.80 -2.90 -31.36
N ASN A 45 7.70 -2.39 -30.80
CA ASN A 45 7.71 -1.11 -30.09
C ASN A 45 8.55 -1.18 -28.82
N VAL A 46 8.40 -2.24 -28.03
CA VAL A 46 9.19 -2.43 -26.79
C VAL A 46 10.67 -2.59 -27.09
N ALA A 47 10.99 -3.37 -28.13
CA ALA A 47 12.35 -3.53 -28.63
C ALA A 47 12.97 -2.17 -29.02
N ASN A 48 12.28 -1.40 -29.86
CA ASN A 48 12.75 -0.09 -30.31
C ASN A 48 12.88 0.91 -29.15
N SER A 49 11.92 0.91 -28.22
CA SER A 49 11.92 1.78 -27.05
C SER A 49 13.09 1.49 -26.10
N LEU A 50 13.45 0.21 -25.90
CA LEU A 50 14.64 -0.14 -25.10
C LEU A 50 15.92 0.38 -25.78
N ILE A 51 16.04 0.22 -27.09
CA ILE A 51 17.21 0.74 -27.83
C ILE A 51 17.26 2.27 -27.79
N LEU A 52 16.12 2.94 -27.89
CA LEU A 52 16.03 4.39 -27.73
C LEU A 52 16.46 4.83 -26.32
N ALA A 53 15.96 4.15 -25.28
CA ALA A 53 16.33 4.42 -23.89
C ALA A 53 17.84 4.26 -23.66
N LEU A 54 18.47 3.23 -24.24
CA LEU A 54 19.92 3.00 -24.13
C LEU A 54 20.77 4.06 -24.86
N LYS A 55 20.27 4.62 -25.97
CA LYS A 55 20.99 5.63 -26.78
C LYS A 55 20.84 7.03 -26.22
N GLU A 56 19.59 7.42 -25.92
CA GLU A 56 19.23 8.82 -25.67
C GLU A 56 18.93 9.11 -24.19
N TYR A 57 18.63 8.09 -23.38
CA TYR A 57 18.27 8.23 -21.96
C TYR A 57 19.08 7.31 -21.01
N PRO A 58 20.41 7.21 -21.15
CA PRO A 58 21.20 6.26 -20.36
C PRO A 58 21.22 6.58 -18.86
N GLN A 59 21.10 7.86 -18.49
CA GLN A 59 21.12 8.29 -17.09
C GLN A 59 19.81 7.92 -16.38
N GLU A 60 18.69 8.20 -17.03
CA GLU A 60 17.34 7.94 -16.56
C GLU A 60 17.09 6.42 -16.47
N LEU A 61 17.51 5.68 -17.50
CA LEU A 61 17.46 4.22 -17.48
C LEU A 61 18.31 3.65 -16.33
N TYR A 62 19.55 4.15 -16.15
CA TYR A 62 20.41 3.73 -15.06
C TYR A 62 19.77 3.99 -13.70
N PHE A 63 19.16 5.16 -13.50
CA PHE A 63 18.45 5.49 -12.26
C PHE A 63 17.35 4.47 -11.96
N VAL A 64 16.49 4.16 -12.92
CA VAL A 64 15.41 3.19 -12.75
C VAL A 64 15.95 1.79 -12.42
N VAL A 65 16.97 1.31 -13.14
CA VAL A 65 17.44 -0.07 -12.96
C VAL A 65 18.40 -0.28 -11.78
N SER A 66 19.03 0.79 -11.30
CA SER A 66 19.86 0.78 -10.09
C SER A 66 19.03 0.95 -8.81
N ASN A 67 17.79 1.42 -8.93
CA ASN A 67 16.88 1.59 -7.81
C ASN A 67 16.05 0.33 -7.54
N ARG A 68 16.18 -0.26 -6.34
CA ARG A 68 15.43 -1.48 -5.97
C ARG A 68 13.92 -1.36 -6.16
N VAL A 69 13.32 -0.25 -5.73
CA VAL A 69 11.86 -0.10 -5.68
C VAL A 69 11.32 0.04 -7.10
N LEU A 70 11.86 0.98 -7.87
CA LEU A 70 11.45 1.21 -9.26
C LEU A 70 11.75 0.00 -10.15
N TYR A 71 12.92 -0.63 -9.97
CA TYR A 71 13.25 -1.82 -10.73
C TYR A 71 12.31 -2.99 -10.41
N ASN A 72 12.05 -3.28 -9.14
CA ASN A 72 11.13 -4.37 -8.77
C ASN A 72 9.70 -4.11 -9.28
N LEU A 73 9.25 -2.86 -9.24
CA LEU A 73 7.99 -2.40 -9.82
C LEU A 73 7.92 -2.75 -11.32
N PHE A 74 8.84 -2.19 -12.11
CA PHE A 74 8.74 -2.29 -13.57
C PHE A 74 9.19 -3.64 -14.12
N ALA A 75 10.20 -4.30 -13.51
CA ALA A 75 10.61 -5.64 -13.90
C ALA A 75 9.67 -6.75 -13.39
N LYS A 76 8.70 -6.41 -12.53
CA LYS A 76 7.80 -7.36 -11.85
C LYS A 76 8.58 -8.44 -11.09
N LYS A 77 9.63 -8.02 -10.38
CA LYS A 77 10.50 -8.87 -9.56
C LYS A 77 10.44 -8.46 -8.09
N ASN A 78 11.05 -9.26 -7.23
CA ASN A 78 11.20 -8.95 -5.81
C ASN A 78 12.63 -9.22 -5.35
N TYR A 79 13.59 -8.53 -5.97
CA TYR A 79 14.99 -8.65 -5.59
C TYR A 79 15.29 -7.94 -4.27
N SER A 80 16.26 -8.49 -3.55
CA SER A 80 16.74 -7.95 -2.28
C SER A 80 17.65 -6.74 -2.48
N ARG A 81 17.93 -5.99 -1.41
CA ARG A 81 18.83 -4.82 -1.45
C ARG A 81 20.24 -5.17 -1.93
N HIS A 82 20.72 -6.39 -1.69
CA HIS A 82 22.07 -6.83 -2.07
C HIS A 82 22.28 -6.92 -3.59
N ASN A 83 21.20 -6.92 -4.38
CA ASN A 83 21.23 -6.96 -5.84
C ASN A 83 21.39 -5.57 -6.48
N PHE A 84 21.45 -4.51 -5.68
CA PHE A 84 21.46 -3.13 -6.15
C PHE A 84 22.62 -2.35 -5.55
N PRO A 85 23.19 -1.39 -6.30
CA PRO A 85 24.18 -0.48 -5.76
C PRO A 85 23.56 0.43 -4.69
N SER A 86 24.42 1.22 -4.04
CA SER A 86 23.93 2.28 -3.15
C SER A 86 23.07 3.28 -3.94
N PRO A 87 21.98 3.81 -3.37
CA PRO A 87 21.09 4.71 -4.09
C PRO A 87 21.84 5.97 -4.51
N GLN A 88 21.61 6.40 -5.74
CA GLN A 88 22.00 7.74 -6.17
C GLN A 88 21.15 8.76 -5.40
N ARG A 89 21.80 9.70 -4.72
CA ARG A 89 21.12 10.72 -3.92
C ARG A 89 20.69 11.93 -4.74
N GLU A 90 21.36 12.17 -5.86
CA GLU A 90 21.09 13.30 -6.75
C GLU A 90 20.58 12.73 -8.08
N HIS A 91 19.41 13.21 -8.51
CA HIS A 91 18.80 12.93 -9.80
C HIS A 91 17.95 14.12 -10.21
N ASP A 92 17.72 14.25 -11.51
CA ASP A 92 16.88 15.28 -12.10
C ASP A 92 15.45 14.72 -12.23
N ALA A 93 14.59 15.06 -11.28
CA ALA A 93 13.23 14.50 -11.17
C ALA A 93 12.40 14.73 -12.44
N GLU A 94 12.53 15.89 -13.09
CA GLU A 94 11.82 16.22 -14.33
C GLU A 94 12.23 15.27 -15.47
N LYS A 95 13.52 14.99 -15.63
CA LYS A 95 14.00 14.03 -16.64
C LYS A 95 13.56 12.60 -16.37
N ILE A 96 13.59 12.17 -15.10
CA ILE A 96 13.06 10.85 -14.74
C ILE A 96 11.56 10.79 -15.01
N GLN A 97 10.83 11.85 -14.74
CA GLN A 97 9.40 11.96 -15.02
C GLN A 97 9.10 11.82 -16.51
N ASP A 98 9.83 12.54 -17.36
CA ASP A 98 9.72 12.43 -18.82
C ASP A 98 10.04 11.01 -19.30
N PHE A 99 11.08 10.38 -18.76
CA PHE A 99 11.44 8.99 -19.07
C PHE A 99 10.32 8.01 -18.69
N ILE A 100 9.79 8.11 -17.47
CA ILE A 100 8.68 7.25 -17.02
C ILE A 100 7.44 7.51 -17.87
N SER A 101 7.13 8.77 -18.17
CA SER A 101 6.00 9.16 -19.03
C SER A 101 6.10 8.49 -20.41
N GLN A 102 7.29 8.53 -21.01
CA GLN A 102 7.53 8.02 -22.35
C GLN A 102 7.56 6.50 -22.44
N PHE A 103 8.14 5.81 -21.45
CA PHE A 103 8.47 4.39 -21.58
C PHE A 103 7.71 3.46 -20.63
N LEU A 104 7.15 3.98 -19.53
CA LEU A 104 6.71 3.17 -18.39
C LEU A 104 5.37 3.61 -17.78
N ASN A 105 4.72 4.62 -18.35
CA ASN A 105 3.50 5.22 -17.81
C ASN A 105 2.36 4.21 -17.71
N ASP A 106 2.15 3.41 -18.76
CA ASP A 106 1.08 2.42 -18.79
C ASP A 106 1.25 1.36 -17.70
N ASP A 107 2.47 0.91 -17.44
CA ASP A 107 2.78 -0.03 -16.36
C ASP A 107 2.58 0.59 -14.98
N LEU A 108 2.93 1.87 -14.80
CA LEU A 108 2.71 2.61 -13.55
C LEU A 108 1.21 2.78 -13.27
N VAL A 109 0.43 3.19 -14.28
CA VAL A 109 -1.03 3.33 -14.17
C VAL A 109 -1.68 1.97 -13.89
N LEU A 110 -1.25 0.92 -14.60
CA LEU A 110 -1.74 -0.44 -14.37
C LEU A 110 -1.43 -0.92 -12.95
N PHE A 111 -0.22 -0.63 -12.44
CA PHE A 111 0.16 -0.93 -11.06
C PHE A 111 -0.77 -0.24 -10.05
N PHE A 112 -1.05 1.05 -10.23
CA PHE A 112 -1.98 1.78 -9.37
C PHE A 112 -3.38 1.15 -9.39
N ASP A 113 -3.89 0.81 -10.58
CA ASP A 113 -5.24 0.28 -10.75
C ASP A 113 -5.42 -1.10 -10.12
N GLN A 114 -4.45 -1.98 -10.33
CA GLN A 114 -4.45 -3.32 -9.76
C GLN A 114 -4.39 -3.26 -8.22
N ASN A 115 -3.51 -2.44 -7.66
CA ASN A 115 -3.36 -2.37 -6.21
C ASN A 115 -4.52 -1.62 -5.53
N LEU A 116 -5.08 -0.58 -6.16
CA LEU A 116 -6.27 0.11 -5.66
C LEU A 116 -7.51 -0.78 -5.67
N SER A 117 -7.73 -1.56 -6.73
CA SER A 117 -8.87 -2.48 -6.82
C SER A 117 -8.78 -3.59 -5.76
N GLN A 118 -7.57 -4.00 -5.40
CA GLN A 118 -7.29 -5.00 -4.37
C GLN A 118 -7.16 -4.43 -2.96
N ASN A 119 -7.34 -3.10 -2.76
CA ASN A 119 -7.16 -2.39 -1.50
C ASN A 119 -5.75 -2.57 -0.86
N LYS A 120 -4.72 -2.72 -1.70
CA LYS A 120 -3.29 -2.84 -1.32
C LYS A 120 -2.61 -1.47 -1.29
N PHE A 121 -3.07 -0.59 -0.41
CA PHE A 121 -2.63 0.81 -0.36
C PHE A 121 -1.20 0.99 0.16
N ASP A 122 -0.74 0.07 1.00
CA ASP A 122 0.63 -0.01 1.49
C ASP A 122 1.62 -0.22 0.35
N ILE A 123 1.32 -1.14 -0.57
CA ILE A 123 2.17 -1.39 -1.76
C ILE A 123 2.28 -0.14 -2.65
N ILE A 124 1.19 0.63 -2.77
CA ILE A 124 1.24 1.92 -3.49
C ILE A 124 2.08 2.94 -2.71
N SER A 125 1.90 3.01 -1.39
CA SER A 125 2.63 3.95 -0.53
C SER A 125 4.14 3.69 -0.55
N ASP A 126 4.57 2.44 -0.68
CA ASP A 126 5.98 2.04 -0.70
C ASP A 126 6.76 2.64 -1.88
N ILE A 127 6.08 3.02 -2.97
CA ILE A 127 6.74 3.63 -4.14
C ILE A 127 6.72 5.17 -4.11
N PHE A 128 6.05 5.78 -3.12
CA PHE A 128 5.88 7.23 -3.05
C PHE A 128 7.10 7.99 -2.55
N ASP A 129 8.14 7.28 -2.10
CA ASP A 129 9.48 7.87 -1.92
C ASP A 129 10.04 8.44 -3.24
N PHE A 130 9.50 8.00 -4.40
CA PHE A 130 9.83 8.48 -5.75
C PHE A 130 8.67 9.24 -6.41
N LYS A 131 7.74 9.79 -5.61
CA LYS A 131 6.55 10.47 -6.13
C LYS A 131 6.90 11.62 -7.07
N ASP A 132 7.96 12.36 -6.78
CA ASP A 132 8.49 13.46 -7.59
C ASP A 132 8.97 13.01 -8.98
N CYS A 133 9.33 11.74 -9.14
CA CYS A 133 9.70 11.13 -10.42
C CYS A 133 8.48 10.66 -11.24
N PHE A 134 7.27 10.64 -10.68
CA PHE A 134 6.11 10.07 -11.38
C PHE A 134 5.38 11.10 -12.26
N PRO A 135 4.90 10.71 -13.46
CA PRO A 135 4.14 11.59 -14.34
C PRO A 135 2.93 12.21 -13.65
N GLU A 136 2.74 13.53 -13.81
CA GLU A 136 1.63 14.26 -13.18
C GLU A 136 0.27 13.69 -13.54
N ASP A 137 0.06 13.27 -14.80
CA ASP A 137 -1.21 12.66 -15.22
C ASP A 137 -1.47 11.35 -14.47
N ALA A 138 -0.46 10.48 -14.32
CA ALA A 138 -0.61 9.23 -13.56
C ALA A 138 -0.97 9.51 -12.08
N LEU A 139 -0.32 10.50 -11.46
CA LEU A 139 -0.63 10.95 -10.11
C LEU A 139 -2.04 11.55 -10.00
N PHE A 140 -2.46 12.34 -11.00
CA PHE A 140 -3.79 12.93 -11.07
C PHE A 140 -4.88 11.86 -11.19
N GLN A 141 -4.70 10.86 -12.06
CA GLN A 141 -5.63 9.73 -12.18
C GLN A 141 -5.73 8.93 -10.89
N LEU A 142 -4.60 8.67 -10.22
CA LEU A 142 -4.57 8.01 -8.92
C LEU A 142 -5.35 8.82 -7.87
N ASN A 143 -5.09 10.12 -7.76
CA ASN A 143 -5.81 11.00 -6.83
C ASN A 143 -7.33 10.98 -7.10
N LYS A 144 -7.74 11.08 -8.37
CA LYS A 144 -9.16 11.01 -8.76
C LYS A 144 -9.81 9.68 -8.33
N LYS A 145 -9.10 8.55 -8.47
CA LYS A 145 -9.59 7.24 -8.02
C LYS A 145 -9.67 7.14 -6.50
N LEU A 146 -8.73 7.75 -5.78
CA LEU A 146 -8.75 7.82 -4.32
C LEU A 146 -9.93 8.66 -3.80
N ILE A 147 -10.17 9.82 -4.41
CA ILE A 147 -11.36 10.65 -4.14
C ILE A 147 -12.64 9.83 -4.39
N GLY A 148 -12.72 9.12 -5.52
CA GLY A 148 -13.85 8.25 -5.83
C GLY A 148 -14.08 7.14 -4.79
N LYS A 149 -13.01 6.58 -4.21
CA LYS A 149 -13.13 5.63 -3.09
C LYS A 149 -13.73 6.29 -1.85
N ILE A 150 -13.32 7.51 -1.50
CA ILE A 150 -13.90 8.23 -0.35
C ILE A 150 -15.38 8.55 -0.59
N ASP A 151 -15.74 8.97 -1.80
CA ASP A 151 -17.16 9.23 -2.13
C ASP A 151 -18.00 7.95 -2.05
N PHE A 152 -17.44 6.82 -2.47
CA PHE A 152 -18.05 5.51 -2.27
C PHE A 152 -18.17 5.15 -0.78
N LEU A 153 -17.16 5.44 0.05
CA LEU A 153 -17.22 5.26 1.50
C LEU A 153 -18.36 6.06 2.13
N LEU A 154 -18.41 7.37 1.86
CA LEU A 154 -19.41 8.29 2.42
C LEU A 154 -20.84 7.85 2.08
N THR A 155 -21.04 7.42 0.83
CA THR A 155 -22.34 6.92 0.35
C THR A 155 -22.76 5.66 1.10
N ASN A 156 -21.87 4.67 1.19
CA ASN A 156 -22.17 3.39 1.82
C ASN A 156 -22.32 3.49 3.35
N LEU A 157 -21.53 4.33 4.03
CA LEU A 157 -21.70 4.57 5.47
C LEU A 157 -23.06 5.19 5.78
N SER A 158 -23.48 6.18 4.98
CA SER A 158 -24.79 6.83 5.15
C SER A 158 -25.97 5.85 4.94
N GLN A 159 -25.75 4.78 4.17
CA GLN A 159 -26.72 3.72 3.92
C GLN A 159 -26.58 2.51 4.87
N ASN A 160 -25.66 2.58 5.85
CA ASN A 160 -25.30 1.46 6.74
C ASN A 160 -24.82 0.19 6.02
N ASN A 161 -24.24 0.32 4.82
CA ASN A 161 -23.67 -0.80 4.06
C ASN A 161 -22.17 -0.93 4.30
N PHE A 162 -21.77 -1.66 5.33
CA PHE A 162 -20.36 -1.73 5.74
C PHE A 162 -19.52 -2.74 4.95
N GLU A 163 -20.13 -3.82 4.43
CA GLU A 163 -19.39 -4.94 3.82
C GLU A 163 -18.54 -4.51 2.62
N ALA A 164 -19.08 -3.62 1.78
CA ALA A 164 -18.41 -3.12 0.59
C ALA A 164 -17.22 -2.17 0.89
N ILE A 165 -17.07 -1.75 2.14
CA ILE A 165 -16.16 -0.67 2.55
C ILE A 165 -15.21 -1.06 3.66
N MET A 166 -14.98 -2.36 3.89
CA MET A 166 -14.09 -2.86 4.96
C MET A 166 -12.71 -2.20 4.98
N TYR A 167 -12.20 -1.77 3.82
CA TYR A 167 -10.93 -1.07 3.68
C TYR A 167 -10.84 0.27 4.43
N VAL A 168 -11.97 0.84 4.88
CA VAL A 168 -12.01 2.05 5.74
C VAL A 168 -11.31 1.84 7.09
N GLN A 169 -11.12 0.58 7.50
CA GLN A 169 -10.38 0.19 8.70
C GLN A 169 -8.86 0.13 8.46
N HIS A 170 -8.39 0.26 7.22
CA HIS A 170 -6.97 0.10 6.90
C HIS A 170 -6.24 1.44 7.07
N ARG A 171 -5.29 1.50 8.02
CA ARG A 171 -4.45 2.70 8.21
C ARG A 171 -3.71 3.09 6.92
N SER A 172 -3.27 2.12 6.12
CA SER A 172 -2.54 2.34 4.86
C SER A 172 -3.36 3.13 3.83
N PHE A 173 -4.69 3.03 3.86
CA PHE A 173 -5.56 3.86 3.00
C PHE A 173 -5.34 5.34 3.31
N TYR A 174 -5.42 5.72 4.59
CA TYR A 174 -5.26 7.11 5.04
C TYR A 174 -3.84 7.64 4.87
N VAL A 175 -2.83 6.79 5.05
CA VAL A 175 -1.44 7.14 4.76
C VAL A 175 -1.29 7.51 3.27
N LEU A 176 -1.83 6.70 2.36
CA LEU A 176 -1.79 7.00 0.93
C LEU A 176 -2.54 8.30 0.58
N LEU A 177 -3.68 8.57 1.20
CA LEU A 177 -4.41 9.83 1.00
C LEU A 177 -3.60 11.07 1.42
N SER A 178 -2.75 10.93 2.44
CA SER A 178 -1.89 12.02 2.92
C SER A 178 -0.94 12.52 1.84
N SER A 179 -0.51 11.63 0.94
CA SER A 179 0.32 12.00 -0.21
C SER A 179 -0.39 12.93 -1.20
N PHE A 180 -1.71 13.08 -1.10
CA PHE A 180 -2.54 13.94 -1.94
C PHE A 180 -3.37 14.93 -1.11
N SER A 181 -2.90 15.29 0.09
CA SER A 181 -3.57 16.23 0.98
C SER A 181 -3.92 17.53 0.25
N SER A 182 -5.18 17.92 0.33
CA SER A 182 -5.71 19.13 -0.29
C SER A 182 -6.95 19.60 0.46
N ILE A 183 -7.41 20.82 0.19
CA ILE A 183 -8.64 21.36 0.79
C ILE A 183 -9.85 20.45 0.49
N GLU A 184 -9.95 19.93 -0.74
CA GLU A 184 -11.02 19.00 -1.12
C GLU A 184 -10.93 17.68 -0.34
N MET A 185 -9.74 17.10 -0.27
CA MET A 185 -9.49 15.86 0.48
C MET A 185 -9.84 16.03 1.96
N ASP A 186 -9.37 17.11 2.59
CA ASP A 186 -9.67 17.44 3.99
C ASP A 186 -11.17 17.59 4.23
N SER A 187 -11.90 18.23 3.32
CA SER A 187 -13.36 18.36 3.42
C SER A 187 -14.04 16.99 3.43
N LYS A 188 -13.62 16.07 2.56
CA LYS A 188 -14.19 14.71 2.50
C LYS A 188 -13.82 13.89 3.74
N ILE A 189 -12.58 14.03 4.24
CA ILE A 189 -12.14 13.39 5.48
C ILE A 189 -12.93 13.91 6.68
N ARG A 190 -13.19 15.22 6.78
CA ARG A 190 -14.05 15.78 7.84
C ARG A 190 -15.45 15.15 7.83
N SER A 191 -16.07 15.04 6.66
CA SER A 191 -17.36 14.35 6.51
C SER A 191 -17.30 12.90 6.99
N LEU A 192 -16.24 12.18 6.61
CA LEU A 192 -16.03 10.79 6.99
C LEU A 192 -15.87 10.65 8.52
N VAL A 193 -15.07 11.52 9.14
CA VAL A 193 -14.84 11.52 10.60
C VAL A 193 -16.15 11.74 11.33
N ASN A 194 -16.95 12.71 10.90
CA ASN A 194 -18.22 13.02 11.55
C ASN A 194 -19.15 11.82 11.51
N ILE A 195 -19.36 11.21 10.35
CA ILE A 195 -20.22 10.03 10.20
C ILE A 195 -19.72 8.86 11.08
N VAL A 196 -18.43 8.53 11.00
CA VAL A 196 -17.84 7.43 11.78
C VAL A 196 -17.95 7.69 13.29
N THR A 197 -17.73 8.93 13.72
CA THR A 197 -17.79 9.33 15.14
C THR A 197 -19.22 9.32 15.65
N ASP A 198 -20.20 9.75 14.85
CA ASP A 198 -21.62 9.71 15.20
C ASP A 198 -22.10 8.27 15.40
N HIS A 199 -21.72 7.36 14.50
CA HIS A 199 -22.01 5.94 14.66
C HIS A 199 -21.31 5.32 15.88
N TYR A 200 -20.05 5.67 16.12
CA TYR A 200 -19.34 5.23 17.33
C TYR A 200 -20.02 5.74 18.60
N ASN A 201 -20.47 6.99 18.63
CA ASN A 201 -21.14 7.56 19.80
C ASN A 201 -22.52 6.92 20.04
N ALA A 202 -23.24 6.55 18.97
CA ALA A 202 -24.49 5.81 19.06
C ALA A 202 -24.30 4.39 19.59
N ASN A 203 -23.20 3.72 19.23
CA ASN A 203 -22.83 2.42 19.77
C ASN A 203 -21.33 2.33 20.06
N LYS A 204 -20.97 2.75 21.29
CA LYS A 204 -19.56 2.76 21.70
C LYS A 204 -18.92 1.37 21.63
N LEU A 205 -19.70 0.30 21.77
CA LEU A 205 -19.21 -1.09 21.76
C LEU A 205 -18.86 -1.62 20.35
N SER A 206 -19.05 -0.82 19.29
CA SER A 206 -18.71 -1.26 17.95
C SER A 206 -17.19 -1.27 17.70
N ASP A 207 -16.63 -2.47 17.56
CA ASP A 207 -15.22 -2.65 17.17
C ASP A 207 -14.94 -2.04 15.79
N PHE A 208 -15.88 -2.16 14.86
CA PHE A 208 -15.75 -1.61 13.52
C PHE A 208 -15.46 -0.10 13.55
N PHE A 209 -16.30 0.70 14.22
CA PHE A 209 -16.11 2.16 14.25
C PHE A 209 -14.90 2.55 15.10
N MET A 210 -14.56 1.80 16.15
CA MET A 210 -13.32 1.99 16.91
C MET A 210 -12.08 1.81 16.03
N ILE A 211 -12.04 0.76 15.21
CA ILE A 211 -10.93 0.49 14.29
C ILE A 211 -10.89 1.57 13.20
N CYS A 212 -12.04 2.00 12.67
CA CYS A 212 -12.11 3.10 11.71
C CYS A 212 -11.48 4.36 12.27
N ILE A 213 -11.92 4.85 13.44
CA ILE A 213 -11.37 6.06 14.08
C ILE A 213 -9.86 5.94 14.28
N SER A 214 -9.40 4.76 14.74
CA SER A 214 -7.98 4.50 14.94
C SER A 214 -7.19 4.55 13.63
N ALA A 215 -7.73 3.99 12.56
CA ALA A 215 -7.12 3.99 11.23
C ALA A 215 -7.04 5.39 10.62
N MET A 216 -8.08 6.21 10.81
CA MET A 216 -8.15 7.59 10.28
C MET A 216 -7.01 8.48 10.80
N SER A 217 -6.44 8.19 11.98
CA SER A 217 -5.23 8.87 12.48
C SER A 217 -3.99 8.73 11.58
N GLY A 218 -4.04 7.84 10.58
CA GLY A 218 -3.00 7.72 9.56
C GLY A 218 -2.98 8.88 8.55
N TYR A 219 -4.03 9.72 8.49
CA TYR A 219 -4.12 10.83 7.56
C TYR A 219 -3.41 12.09 8.10
N VAL A 220 -2.46 12.61 7.33
CA VAL A 220 -1.84 13.93 7.53
C VAL A 220 -2.55 14.91 6.61
N ALA A 221 -3.26 15.86 7.21
CA ALA A 221 -4.13 16.79 6.54
C ALA A 221 -3.38 18.01 6.02
N TYR A 222 -3.97 18.67 5.02
CA TYR A 222 -3.48 19.97 4.55
C TYR A 222 -3.69 21.04 5.63
N ASP A 223 -4.83 21.01 6.31
CA ASP A 223 -5.13 21.78 7.51
C ASP A 223 -4.66 21.03 8.77
N PRO A 224 -3.62 21.53 9.48
CA PRO A 224 -3.09 20.85 10.66
C PRO A 224 -4.11 20.63 11.79
N SER A 225 -5.16 21.45 11.87
CA SER A 225 -6.22 21.29 12.86
C SER A 225 -6.98 19.97 12.68
N LEU A 226 -7.16 19.52 11.44
CA LEU A 226 -7.81 18.25 11.15
C LEU A 226 -6.96 17.08 11.63
N THR A 227 -5.64 17.09 11.40
CA THR A 227 -4.74 16.06 11.93
C THR A 227 -4.82 15.97 13.45
N GLN A 228 -4.89 17.09 14.16
CA GLN A 228 -5.06 17.10 15.61
C GLN A 228 -6.39 16.46 16.05
N VAL A 229 -7.49 16.75 15.35
CA VAL A 229 -8.80 16.11 15.60
C VAL A 229 -8.72 14.60 15.40
N LEU A 230 -8.08 14.14 14.33
CA LEU A 230 -7.93 12.71 14.03
C LEU A 230 -7.13 11.96 15.09
N VAL A 231 -6.03 12.57 15.55
CA VAL A 231 -5.20 12.01 16.63
C VAL A 231 -5.96 12.00 17.96
N GLY A 232 -6.62 13.10 18.32
CA GLY A 232 -7.41 13.20 19.55
C GLY A 232 -8.60 12.23 19.59
N ASN A 233 -9.25 11.98 18.46
CA ASN A 233 -10.32 10.99 18.37
C ASN A 233 -9.80 9.57 18.64
N LYS A 234 -8.64 9.21 18.08
CA LYS A 234 -7.98 7.92 18.37
C LYS A 234 -7.68 7.77 19.86
N GLU A 235 -7.10 8.79 20.47
CA GLU A 235 -6.77 8.78 21.90
C GLU A 235 -8.01 8.59 22.78
N THR A 236 -9.10 9.28 22.43
CA THR A 236 -10.40 9.16 23.11
C THR A 236 -10.97 7.74 23.03
N VAL A 237 -10.92 7.13 21.83
CA VAL A 237 -11.40 5.77 21.62
C VAL A 237 -10.53 4.76 22.39
N PHE A 238 -9.21 4.95 22.42
CA PHE A 238 -8.28 4.09 23.16
C PHE A 238 -8.45 4.19 24.69
N ALA A 239 -8.70 5.39 25.21
CA ALA A 239 -9.04 5.57 26.63
C ALA A 239 -10.36 4.88 26.98
N ASN A 240 -11.35 4.90 26.09
CA ASN A 240 -12.62 4.22 26.31
C ASN A 240 -12.51 2.69 26.24
N SER A 241 -11.61 2.13 25.42
CA SER A 241 -11.40 0.68 25.33
C SER A 241 -10.65 0.13 26.55
N THR A 242 -9.61 0.83 27.00
CA THR A 242 -8.85 0.46 28.22
C THR A 242 -9.74 0.49 29.47
N ASN A 243 -10.64 1.47 29.58
CA ASN A 243 -11.64 1.52 30.64
C ASN A 243 -12.63 0.33 30.61
N ARG A 244 -12.90 -0.28 29.44
CA ARG A 244 -13.73 -1.49 29.36
C ARG A 244 -13.02 -2.71 29.90
N GLU A 245 -11.74 -2.86 29.55
CA GLU A 245 -10.92 -3.97 30.05
C GLU A 245 -10.72 -3.88 31.56
N SER A 246 -10.52 -2.67 32.11
CA SER A 246 -10.41 -2.45 33.55
C SER A 246 -11.73 -2.57 34.32
N SER A 247 -12.88 -2.45 33.64
CA SER A 247 -14.21 -2.72 34.21
C SER A 247 -14.58 -4.21 34.20
N GLY A 248 -13.69 -5.06 33.67
CA GLY A 248 -13.85 -6.50 33.53
C GLY A 248 -13.12 -7.33 34.58
N SER A 249 -13.26 -7.02 35.87
CA SER A 249 -12.98 -7.96 36.98
C SER A 249 -13.83 -7.52 38.18
N SER A 250 -14.75 -8.29 38.75
CA SER A 250 -14.66 -9.69 39.16
C SER A 250 -15.98 -10.46 38.93
N GLY A 251 -16.03 -11.25 37.88
CA GLY A 251 -17.06 -12.26 37.69
C GLY A 251 -16.39 -13.52 37.16
N LEU A 252 -16.17 -14.51 38.03
CA LEU A 252 -15.67 -15.83 37.64
C LEU A 252 -16.43 -16.29 36.39
N SER A 253 -15.72 -16.56 35.30
CA SER A 253 -16.36 -17.00 34.06
C SER A 253 -17.21 -18.25 34.35
N ALA A 254 -18.39 -18.36 33.74
CA ALA A 254 -19.26 -19.52 33.90
C ALA A 254 -18.53 -20.85 33.61
N ARG A 255 -17.49 -20.84 32.77
CA ARG A 255 -16.61 -21.99 32.53
C ARG A 255 -15.81 -22.37 33.78
N THR A 256 -15.27 -21.39 34.49
CA THR A 256 -14.53 -21.61 35.74
C THR A 256 -15.45 -22.15 36.84
N ILE A 257 -16.69 -21.66 36.91
CA ILE A 257 -17.71 -22.18 37.85
C ILE A 257 -18.06 -23.64 37.53
N ILE A 258 -18.25 -23.98 36.25
CA ILE A 258 -18.52 -25.36 35.81
C ILE A 258 -17.34 -26.28 36.15
N PHE A 259 -16.10 -25.84 35.94
CA PHE A 259 -14.91 -26.61 36.32
C PHE A 259 -14.82 -26.85 37.84
N LEU A 260 -15.18 -25.84 38.64
CA LEU A 260 -15.20 -25.93 40.10
C LEU A 260 -16.25 -26.93 40.60
N VAL A 261 -17.45 -26.92 40.00
CA VAL A 261 -18.52 -27.89 40.30
C VAL A 261 -18.08 -29.31 39.95
N ILE A 262 -17.47 -29.52 38.77
CA ILE A 262 -16.97 -30.84 38.35
C ILE A 262 -15.86 -31.33 39.30
N ALA A 263 -14.97 -30.44 39.74
CA ALA A 263 -13.91 -30.79 40.68
C ALA A 263 -14.47 -31.23 42.04
N ILE A 264 -15.47 -30.51 42.58
CA ILE A 264 -16.13 -30.86 43.84
C ILE A 264 -16.86 -32.20 43.73
N ILE A 265 -17.56 -32.46 42.62
CA ILE A 265 -18.21 -33.76 42.37
C ILE A 265 -17.18 -34.89 42.34
N LYS A 266 -16.04 -34.70 41.67
CA LYS A 266 -14.97 -35.71 41.64
C LYS A 266 -14.39 -36.00 43.03
N ILE A 267 -14.21 -34.97 43.86
CA ILE A 267 -13.73 -35.11 45.22
C ILE A 267 -14.75 -35.86 46.09
N LEU A 268 -16.05 -35.52 45.98
CA LEU A 268 -17.12 -36.22 46.71
C LEU A 268 -17.23 -37.70 46.31
N VAL A 269 -17.07 -38.02 45.02
CA VAL A 269 -17.04 -39.41 44.54
C VAL A 269 -15.84 -40.17 45.09
N LEU A 270 -14.66 -39.53 45.15
CA LEU A 270 -13.45 -40.09 45.77
C LEU A 270 -13.64 -40.38 47.27
N PHE A 271 -14.25 -39.45 48.02
CA PHE A 271 -14.56 -39.67 49.43
C PHE A 271 -15.60 -40.77 49.65
N SER A 272 -16.61 -40.90 48.78
CA SER A 272 -17.58 -42.01 48.90
C SER A 272 -16.94 -43.38 48.65
N LYS A 273 -15.90 -43.45 47.81
CA LYS A 273 -15.14 -44.69 47.57
C LYS A 273 -14.17 -45.03 48.70
N CYS A 274 -13.66 -44.05 49.44
CA CYS A 274 -12.83 -44.29 50.62
C CYS A 274 -13.63 -44.61 51.90
N SER A 275 -14.94 -44.37 51.92
CA SER A 275 -15.80 -44.71 53.06
C SER A 275 -16.40 -46.13 53.01
N ASN A 276 -16.20 -46.88 51.93
CA ASN A 276 -16.75 -48.22 51.70
C ASN A 276 -15.69 -49.34 51.74
N ASN A 277 -14.54 -49.10 52.40
CA ASN A 277 -13.55 -50.13 52.76
C ASN A 277 -13.35 -50.15 54.27
#